data_AF-A0A6V7L1K6-F1
#
_entry.id   AF-A0A6V7L1K6-F1
#
_cell.length_a   1.000
_cell.length_b   1.000
_cell.length_c   1.000
_cell.angle_alpha   90.00
_cell.angle_beta   90.00
_cell.angle_gamma   90.00
#
_symmetry.space_group_name_H-M   'P 1'
#
loop_
_entity.id
_entity.type
_entity.pdbx_description
1 polymer ?
#
loop_
_entity_poly.entity_id
_entity_poly.type
_entity_poly.pdbx_seq_one_letter_code
_entity_poly.pdbx_strand_id
1 'polypeptide(L)'
;DINHWMTGWVDWNLVLDREGGPNWANNTVDAPIIVNPDSDEFYKQPMYYAIAHVSKFVPPNSKRIYITQNRQIESTAFETPNGDIVVVLHNS
;
A
#
# COMPACT_ATOMS: atom_id res chain seq x y z
N ASP A 1 9.47 4.01 -4.32
CA ASP A 1 10.53 3.19 -3.68
C ASP A 1 10.87 1.89 -4.38
N ILE A 2 9.89 1.06 -4.74
CA ILE A 2 10.16 -0.27 -5.33
C ILE A 2 10.94 -0.20 -6.65
N ASN A 3 10.75 0.85 -7.45
CA ASN A 3 11.56 1.10 -8.65
C ASN A 3 13.02 1.50 -8.36
N HIS A 4 13.37 1.73 -7.10
CA HIS A 4 14.69 2.11 -6.61
C HIS A 4 15.25 1.08 -5.61
N TRP A 5 15.08 -0.22 -5.92
CA TRP A 5 15.72 -1.36 -5.23
C TRP A 5 15.23 -1.67 -3.80
N MET A 6 14.14 -1.05 -3.35
CA MET A 6 13.47 -1.44 -2.11
C MET A 6 12.88 -2.85 -2.25
N THR A 7 13.05 -3.71 -1.23
CA THR A 7 12.59 -5.11 -1.23
C THR A 7 11.27 -5.34 -0.49
N GLY A 8 10.75 -4.33 0.21
CA GLY A 8 9.48 -4.38 0.93
C GLY A 8 9.15 -3.02 1.52
N TRP A 9 7.87 -2.75 1.71
CA TRP A 9 7.35 -1.50 2.27
C TRP A 9 6.37 -1.82 3.39
N VAL A 10 6.44 -1.09 4.50
CA VAL A 10 5.63 -1.34 5.69
C VAL A 10 4.99 -0.02 6.09
N ASP A 11 3.67 -0.03 6.24
CA ASP A 11 2.94 1.13 6.73
C ASP A 11 3.10 1.29 8.25
N TRP A 12 2.69 2.44 8.78
CA TRP A 12 2.86 2.76 10.19
C TRP A 12 1.77 2.12 11.08
N ASN A 13 0.67 2.82 11.32
CA ASN A 13 -0.44 2.29 12.09
C ASN A 13 -1.38 1.49 11.18
N LEU A 14 -1.69 0.25 11.55
CA LEU A 14 -2.64 -0.57 10.78
C LEU A 14 -4.06 0.00 10.84
N VAL A 15 -4.44 0.55 11.99
CA VAL A 15 -5.76 1.14 12.27
C VAL A 15 -5.58 2.33 13.22
N LEU A 16 -6.42 3.36 13.09
CA LEU A 16 -6.56 4.47 14.04
C LEU A 16 -8.04 4.84 14.21
N ASP A 17 -8.35 5.66 15.22
CA ASP A 17 -9.68 6.27 15.37
C ASP A 17 -9.91 7.43 14.38
N ARG A 18 -11.09 8.06 14.45
CA ARG A 18 -11.50 9.15 13.54
C ARG A 18 -10.67 10.42 13.71
N GLU A 19 -9.97 10.55 14.82
CA GLU A 19 -9.11 11.67 15.19
C GLU A 19 -7.62 11.37 14.89
N GLY A 20 -7.29 10.17 14.39
CA GLY A 20 -5.92 9.79 14.05
C GLY A 20 -5.09 9.35 15.26
N GLY A 21 -5.75 8.86 16.31
CA GLY A 21 -5.16 8.41 17.56
C GLY A 21 -5.59 6.98 17.97
N PRO A 22 -5.46 6.64 19.27
CA PRO A 22 -5.00 7.49 20.37
C PRO A 22 -3.48 7.71 20.34
N ASN A 23 -3.04 8.93 20.69
CA ASN A 23 -1.62 9.25 20.84
C ASN A 23 -1.41 10.16 22.06
N TRP A 24 -0.59 9.73 23.02
CA TRP A 24 -0.40 10.43 24.30
C TRP A 24 0.20 11.85 24.16
N ALA A 25 0.92 12.12 23.08
CA ALA A 25 1.56 13.40 22.79
C ALA A 25 0.74 14.26 21.81
N ASN A 26 -0.50 13.87 21.50
CA ASN A 26 -1.35 14.49 20.48
C ASN A 26 -0.68 14.57 19.09
N ASN A 27 0.17 13.60 18.76
CA ASN A 27 0.76 13.48 17.44
C ASN A 27 -0.12 12.61 16.53
N THR A 28 -1.23 13.19 16.06
CA THR A 28 -2.23 12.50 15.24
C THR A 28 -1.77 12.35 13.79
N VAL A 29 -2.06 11.20 13.19
CA VAL A 29 -1.75 10.88 11.78
C VAL A 29 -2.90 10.09 11.16
N ASP A 30 -2.86 9.86 9.85
CA ASP A 30 -3.84 9.01 9.16
C ASP A 30 -3.41 7.52 9.19
N ALA A 31 -4.34 6.62 8.86
CA ALA A 31 -4.09 5.19 8.70
C ALA A 31 -4.96 4.61 7.57
N PRO A 32 -4.58 3.48 6.95
CA PRO A 32 -5.39 2.84 5.90
C PRO A 32 -6.79 2.43 6.35
N ILE A 33 -6.98 2.20 7.65
CA ILE A 33 -8.23 1.82 8.25
C ILE A 33 -8.54 2.76 9.40
N ILE A 34 -9.73 3.36 9.36
CA ILE A 34 -10.25 4.19 10.44
C ILE A 34 -11.39 3.45 11.12
N VAL A 35 -11.31 3.27 12.44
CA VAL A 35 -12.34 2.59 13.24
C VAL A 35 -13.23 3.63 13.91
N ASN A 36 -14.54 3.38 13.89
CA ASN A 36 -15.53 4.14 14.62
C ASN A 36 -16.21 3.24 15.66
N PRO A 37 -15.77 3.27 16.93
CA PRO A 37 -16.27 2.37 17.97
C PRO A 37 -17.72 2.69 18.38
N ASP A 38 -18.20 3.92 18.18
CA ASP A 38 -19.55 4.33 18.56
C ASP A 38 -20.64 3.62 17.73
N SER A 39 -20.29 3.21 16.51
CA SER A 39 -21.19 2.53 15.55
C SER A 39 -20.74 1.11 15.18
N ASP A 40 -19.71 0.57 15.84
CA ASP A 40 -19.13 -0.75 15.56
C ASP A 40 -18.78 -0.95 14.07
N GLU A 41 -18.14 0.06 13.47
CA GLU A 41 -17.77 0.03 12.05
C GLU A 41 -16.33 0.48 11.81
N PHE A 42 -15.85 0.22 10.60
CA PHE A 42 -14.56 0.74 10.14
C PHE A 42 -14.63 1.12 8.66
N TYR A 43 -13.79 2.07 8.29
CA TYR A 43 -13.66 2.58 6.94
C TYR A 43 -12.32 2.16 6.36
N LYS A 44 -12.35 1.57 5.17
CA LYS A 44 -11.15 1.33 4.36
C LYS A 44 -10.87 2.58 3.53
N GLN A 45 -9.80 3.29 3.87
CA GLN A 45 -9.38 4.50 3.17
C GLN A 45 -8.81 4.18 1.78
N PRO A 46 -8.71 5.17 0.88
CA PRO A 46 -8.02 4.98 -0.40
C PRO A 46 -6.61 4.38 -0.27
N MET A 47 -5.86 4.72 0.78
CA MET A 47 -4.54 4.17 1.07
C MET A 47 -4.55 2.64 1.24
N TYR A 48 -5.60 2.07 1.85
CA TYR A 48 -5.75 0.61 1.97
C TYR A 48 -5.76 -0.06 0.60
N TYR A 49 -6.50 0.50 -0.35
CA TYR A 49 -6.59 -0.03 -1.70
C TYR A 49 -5.30 0.19 -2.48
N ALA A 50 -4.63 1.34 -2.32
CA ALA A 50 -3.34 1.62 -2.93
C ALA A 50 -2.27 0.61 -2.49
N ILE A 51 -2.17 0.31 -1.18
CA ILE A 51 -1.26 -0.73 -0.66
C ILE A 51 -1.67 -2.10 -1.21
N ALA A 52 -2.98 -2.40 -1.27
CA ALA A 52 -3.49 -3.68 -1.76
C ALA A 52 -3.17 -3.95 -3.24
N HIS A 53 -3.02 -2.92 -4.09
CA HIS A 53 -2.58 -3.10 -5.48
C HIS A 53 -1.19 -3.75 -5.58
N VAL A 54 -0.36 -3.64 -4.54
CA VAL A 54 0.92 -4.35 -4.44
C VAL A 54 0.78 -5.58 -3.56
N SER A 55 0.39 -5.41 -2.28
CA SER A 55 0.48 -6.47 -1.27
C SER A 55 -0.38 -7.70 -1.55
N LYS A 56 -1.50 -7.53 -2.28
CA LYS A 56 -2.39 -8.65 -2.63
C LYS A 56 -1.87 -9.48 -3.80
N PHE A 57 -1.13 -8.88 -4.71
CA PHE A 57 -0.77 -9.48 -6.00
C PHE A 57 0.71 -9.79 -6.14
N VAL A 58 1.57 -9.20 -5.28
CA VAL A 58 3.02 -9.40 -5.29
C VAL A 58 3.41 -10.16 -4.02
N PRO A 59 3.28 -11.50 -4.00
CA PRO A 59 3.61 -12.30 -2.82
C PRO A 59 5.12 -12.26 -2.51
N PRO A 60 5.53 -12.66 -1.29
CA PRO A 60 6.94 -12.80 -0.93
C PRO A 60 7.73 -13.61 -1.97
N ASN A 61 8.99 -13.24 -2.19
CA ASN A 61 9.89 -13.81 -3.20
C ASN A 61 9.56 -13.47 -4.66
N SER A 62 8.57 -12.63 -4.93
CA SER A 62 8.41 -12.04 -6.26
C SER A 62 9.63 -11.20 -6.63
N LYS A 63 10.03 -11.24 -7.90
CA LYS A 63 11.19 -10.49 -8.42
C LYS A 63 10.72 -9.34 -9.26
N ARG A 64 11.20 -8.13 -8.98
CA ARG A 64 10.97 -6.98 -9.88
C ARG A 64 11.69 -7.23 -11.20
N ILE A 65 10.97 -7.12 -12.30
CA ILE A 65 11.51 -7.25 -13.65
C ILE A 65 11.55 -5.89 -14.35
N TYR A 66 12.34 -5.80 -15.42
CA TYR A 66 12.43 -4.57 -16.20
C TYR A 66 11.12 -4.30 -16.95
N ILE A 67 10.71 -3.02 -17.00
CA ILE A 67 9.58 -2.54 -17.78
C ILE A 67 9.94 -1.18 -18.40
N THR A 68 9.53 -0.98 -19.66
CA THR A 68 9.62 0.34 -20.31
C THR A 68 8.49 1.21 -19.80
N GLN A 69 8.81 2.43 -19.35
CA GLN A 69 7.84 3.33 -18.72
C GLN A 69 7.54 4.55 -19.59
N ASN A 70 6.33 5.08 -19.48
CA ASN A 70 5.97 6.42 -19.95
C ASN A 70 6.14 7.41 -18.79
N ARG A 71 6.58 8.64 -19.04
CA ARG A 71 6.66 9.71 -18.03
C ARG A 71 5.31 10.08 -17.41
N GLN A 72 4.19 9.78 -18.07
CA GLN A 72 2.84 10.11 -17.58
C GLN A 72 2.23 9.04 -16.66
N ILE A 73 2.67 7.77 -16.77
CA ILE A 73 2.10 6.67 -16.01
C ILE A 73 3.26 5.96 -15.30
N GLU A 74 3.30 6.10 -13.98
CA GLU A 74 4.24 5.36 -13.17
C GLU A 74 3.85 3.88 -13.20
N SER A 75 4.86 3.03 -13.37
CA SER A 75 4.63 1.60 -13.55
C SER A 75 5.68 0.78 -12.85
N THR A 76 5.36 -0.47 -12.51
CA THR A 76 6.34 -1.44 -12.05
C THR A 76 5.84 -2.84 -12.38
N ALA A 77 6.76 -3.78 -12.58
CA ALA A 77 6.44 -5.13 -12.99
C ALA A 77 7.19 -6.15 -12.14
N PHE A 78 6.52 -7.28 -11.85
CA PHE A 78 7.06 -8.38 -11.06
C PHE A 78 6.78 -9.71 -11.74
N GLU A 79 7.70 -10.65 -11.58
CA GLU A 79 7.46 -12.08 -11.78
C GLU A 79 7.26 -12.72 -10.40
N THR A 80 6.11 -13.37 -10.20
CA THR A 80 5.80 -14.07 -8.96
C THR A 80 6.52 -15.42 -8.89
N PRO A 81 6.63 -16.07 -7.71
CA PRO A 81 7.20 -17.42 -7.60
C PRO A 81 6.50 -18.49 -8.45
N ASN A 82 5.24 -18.26 -8.83
CA ASN A 82 4.47 -19.16 -9.69
C ASN A 82 4.69 -18.89 -11.19
N GLY A 83 5.47 -17.88 -11.55
CA GLY A 83 5.72 -17.47 -12.94
C GLY A 83 4.71 -16.47 -13.50
N ASP A 84 3.72 -16.02 -12.71
CA ASP A 84 2.78 -14.99 -13.14
C ASP A 84 3.47 -13.62 -13.24
N ILE A 85 3.09 -12.84 -14.26
CA ILE A 85 3.55 -11.45 -14.42
C ILE A 85 2.49 -10.49 -13.88
N VAL A 86 2.89 -9.65 -12.94
CA VAL A 86 2.04 -8.64 -12.30
C VAL A 86 2.57 -7.26 -12.65
N VAL A 87 1.71 -6.40 -13.19
CA VAL A 87 2.04 -5.01 -13.51
C VAL A 87 1.15 -4.08 -12.70
N VAL A 88 1.76 -3.15 -11.97
CA VAL A 88 1.07 -2.09 -11.23
C VAL A 88 1.25 -0.79 -11.98
N LEU A 89 0.14 -0.10 -12.26
CA LEU A 89 0.09 1.16 -13.00
C LEU A 89 -0.56 2.23 -12.13
N HIS A 90 0.03 3.43 -12.11
CA HIS A 90 -0.47 4.57 -11.36
C HIS A 90 -0.48 5.81 -12.24
N ASN A 91 -1.65 6.47 -12.30
CA ASN A 91 -1.86 7.72 -13.02
C ASN A 91 -2.34 8.76 -12.00
N SER A 92 -1.49 9.75 -11.74
CA SER A 92 -1.68 10.78 -10.70
C SER A 92 -2.58 11.92 -11.16
#